data_AF-A0A5S3UTT5-F1
#
_entry.id   AF-A0A5S3UTT5-F1
#
_cell.length_a   1.000
_cell.length_b   1.000
_cell.length_c   1.000
_cell.angle_alpha   90.00
_cell.angle_beta   90.00
_cell.angle_gamma   90.00
#
_symmetry.space_group_name_H-M   'P 1'
#
loop_
_entity.id
_entity.type
_entity.pdbx_description
1 polymer ?
#
loop_
_entity_poly.entity_id
_entity_poly.type
_entity_poly.pdbx_seq_one_letter_code
_entity_poly.pdbx_strand_id
1 'polypeptide(L)'
;SIPGIGPIIPSAFSSSIDKGQVFKSAKDFSVWLGLTPRQYASGETNRLGTITKRGDKYLRKQLIHGARTVVNHAHKKDDDLNLWVTAIKQRRGVNKAAVAMAHRLARLMWILLQKNE
;
A
#
# COMPACT_ATOMS: atom_id res chain seq x y z
N SER A 1 -1.95 10.01 -13.27
CA SER A 1 -0.84 10.04 -12.28
C SER A 1 -1.37 9.63 -10.92
N ILE A 2 -0.70 8.71 -10.21
CA ILE A 2 -1.12 8.26 -8.88
C ILE A 2 -0.55 9.23 -7.81
N PRO A 3 -1.37 9.75 -6.87
CA PRO A 3 -0.88 10.65 -5.83
C PRO A 3 0.17 9.95 -4.93
N GLY A 4 1.26 10.65 -4.66
CA GLY A 4 2.37 10.13 -3.85
C GLY A 4 3.32 9.17 -4.59
N ILE A 5 3.07 8.88 -5.87
CA ILE A 5 3.92 8.04 -6.70
C ILE A 5 4.65 8.94 -7.69
N GLY A 6 5.92 9.25 -7.40
CA GLY A 6 6.86 9.92 -8.32
C GLY A 6 7.70 8.89 -9.10
N PRO A 7 8.52 9.32 -10.08
CA PRO A 7 9.16 8.44 -11.07
C PRO A 7 10.00 7.31 -10.49
N ILE A 8 10.60 7.50 -9.31
CA ILE A 8 11.40 6.48 -8.61
C ILE A 8 10.58 5.23 -8.26
N ILE A 9 9.32 5.39 -7.83
CA ILE A 9 8.49 4.27 -7.40
C ILE A 9 8.13 3.39 -8.61
N PRO A 10 7.55 3.89 -9.72
CA PRO A 10 7.29 3.09 -10.91
C PRO A 10 8.56 2.41 -11.45
N SER A 11 9.69 3.12 -11.55
CA SER A 11 10.95 2.53 -12.04
C SER A 11 11.45 1.39 -11.16
N ALA A 12 11.35 1.53 -9.83
CA ALA A 12 11.74 0.46 -8.91
C ALA A 12 10.84 -0.77 -9.07
N PHE A 13 9.54 -0.57 -9.26
CA PHE A 13 8.58 -1.65 -9.45
C PHE A 13 8.71 -2.32 -10.82
N SER A 14 8.87 -1.58 -11.91
CA SER A 14 9.09 -2.13 -13.25
C SER A 14 10.40 -2.90 -13.36
N SER A 15 11.45 -2.48 -12.63
CA SER A 15 12.73 -3.19 -12.61
C SER A 15 12.69 -4.46 -11.76
N SER A 16 11.79 -4.52 -10.78
CA SER A 16 11.67 -5.65 -9.84
C SER A 16 10.60 -6.66 -10.26
N ILE A 17 9.70 -6.28 -11.18
CA ILE A 17 8.54 -7.04 -11.58
C ILE A 17 8.38 -6.91 -13.09
N ASP A 18 8.62 -8.00 -13.81
CA ASP A 18 8.52 -8.05 -15.28
C ASP A 18 7.07 -7.76 -15.74
N LYS A 19 6.08 -8.47 -15.17
CA LYS A 19 4.65 -8.26 -15.41
C LYS A 19 3.84 -8.48 -14.13
N GLY A 20 2.81 -7.67 -13.89
CA GLY A 20 1.87 -7.86 -12.77
C GLY A 20 1.11 -9.20 -12.78
N GLN A 21 1.19 -9.93 -13.89
CA GLN A 21 0.55 -11.23 -14.17
C GLN A 21 1.00 -12.36 -13.25
N VAL A 22 2.12 -12.21 -12.54
CA VAL A 22 2.57 -13.19 -11.53
C VAL A 22 1.59 -13.29 -10.35
N PHE A 23 0.79 -12.25 -10.11
CA PHE A 23 -0.17 -12.21 -9.01
C PHE A 23 -1.61 -12.41 -9.52
N LYS A 24 -2.34 -13.34 -8.90
CA LYS A 24 -3.74 -13.63 -9.23
C LYS A 24 -4.69 -12.51 -8.79
N SER A 25 -4.29 -11.69 -7.82
CA SER A 25 -5.10 -10.61 -7.29
C SER A 25 -4.26 -9.46 -6.72
N ALA A 26 -4.87 -8.27 -6.63
CA ALA A 26 -4.30 -7.11 -5.94
C ALA A 26 -3.98 -7.38 -4.45
N LYS A 27 -4.67 -8.34 -3.84
CA LYS A 27 -4.43 -8.78 -2.47
C LYS A 27 -3.09 -9.52 -2.39
N ASP A 28 -2.84 -10.45 -3.30
CA ASP A 28 -1.60 -11.23 -3.34
C ASP A 28 -0.39 -10.32 -3.58
N PHE A 29 -0.54 -9.30 -4.43
CA PHE A 29 0.47 -8.27 -4.61
C PHE A 29 0.79 -7.51 -3.31
N SER A 30 -0.25 -7.11 -2.57
CA SER A 30 -0.07 -6.40 -1.29
C SER A 30 0.56 -7.30 -0.21
N VAL A 31 0.27 -8.60 -0.23
CA VAL A 31 0.92 -9.61 0.63
C VAL A 31 2.39 -9.74 0.27
N TRP A 32 2.71 -9.84 -1.02
CA TRP A 32 4.09 -9.95 -1.53
C TRP A 32 4.94 -8.72 -1.17
N LEU A 33 4.37 -7.52 -1.19
CA LEU A 33 5.04 -6.30 -0.69
C LEU A 33 5.20 -6.26 0.85
N GLY A 34 4.52 -7.14 1.58
CA GLY A 34 4.51 -7.17 3.04
C GLY A 34 3.75 -5.98 3.66
N LEU A 35 2.67 -5.54 3.02
CA LEU A 35 1.78 -4.46 3.48
C LEU A 35 0.51 -4.98 4.18
N THR A 36 0.40 -6.29 4.37
CA THR A 36 -0.74 -6.93 5.04
C THR A 36 -0.39 -7.32 6.49
N PRO A 37 -1.39 -7.33 7.39
CA PRO A 37 -1.22 -7.86 8.73
C PRO A 37 -1.00 -9.37 8.70
N ARG A 38 -0.20 -9.87 9.65
CA ARG A 38 -0.03 -11.30 9.88
C ARG A 38 -1.34 -11.88 10.40
N GLN A 39 -1.83 -12.94 9.78
CA GLN A 39 -2.99 -13.67 10.27
C GLN A 39 -2.54 -14.82 11.17
N TYR A 40 -3.15 -14.92 12.35
CA TYR A 40 -3.06 -16.09 13.22
C TYR A 40 -4.44 -16.73 13.24
N ALA A 41 -4.55 -17.90 12.61
CA ALA A 41 -5.77 -18.69 12.58
C ALA A 41 -5.47 -20.10 13.10
N SER A 42 -6.18 -20.51 14.14
CA SER A 42 -6.32 -21.90 14.61
C SER A 42 -7.81 -22.20 14.73
N GLY A 43 -8.23 -23.48 14.81
CA GLY A 43 -9.64 -23.88 14.66
C GLY A 43 -10.70 -22.96 15.29
N GLU A 44 -10.46 -22.46 16.51
CA GLU A 44 -11.38 -21.58 17.25
C GLU A 44 -11.00 -20.09 17.23
N THR A 45 -9.82 -19.72 16.76
CA THR A 45 -9.33 -18.33 16.84
C THR A 45 -8.90 -17.81 15.48
N ASN A 46 -9.37 -16.62 15.10
CA ASN A 46 -8.88 -15.91 13.92
C ASN A 46 -8.60 -14.45 14.31
N ARG A 47 -7.32 -14.07 14.35
CA ARG A 47 -6.88 -12.72 14.72
C ARG A 47 -5.84 -12.18 13.77
N LEU A 48 -5.91 -10.87 13.52
CA LEU A 48 -4.92 -10.12 12.76
C LEU A 48 -3.91 -9.49 13.72
N GLY A 49 -2.62 -9.70 13.44
CA GLY A 49 -1.50 -9.15 14.18
C GLY A 49 -0.86 -7.95 13.49
N THR A 50 0.45 -7.79 13.70
CA THR A 50 1.24 -6.71 13.11
C THR A 50 1.45 -6.91 11.60
N ILE A 51 1.82 -5.84 10.91
CA ILE A 51 2.23 -5.90 9.49
C ILE A 51 3.39 -6.88 9.35
N THR A 52 3.27 -7.83 8.41
CA THR A 52 4.20 -8.95 8.27
C THR A 52 5.63 -8.50 8.02
N LYS A 53 5.81 -7.42 7.23
CA LYS A 53 7.10 -6.91 6.77
C LYS A 53 7.95 -7.95 6.01
N ARG A 54 7.35 -9.05 5.55
CA ARG A 54 8.02 -10.19 4.90
C ARG A 54 8.34 -9.98 3.40
N GLY A 55 7.77 -8.95 2.79
CA GLY A 55 8.06 -8.56 1.41
C GLY A 55 9.35 -7.77 1.24
N ASP A 56 9.64 -7.39 -0.02
CA ASP A 56 10.79 -6.57 -0.40
C ASP A 56 10.85 -5.29 0.45
N LYS A 57 11.97 -5.11 1.17
CA LYS A 57 12.15 -3.98 2.09
C LYS A 57 12.26 -2.65 1.36
N TYR A 58 12.89 -2.64 0.18
CA TYR A 58 13.11 -1.44 -0.62
C TYR A 58 11.79 -0.97 -1.25
N LEU A 59 11.08 -1.84 -1.96
CA LEU A 59 9.79 -1.50 -2.58
C LEU A 59 8.76 -1.06 -1.53
N ARG A 60 8.68 -1.78 -0.39
CA ARG A 60 7.82 -1.37 0.71
C ARG A 60 8.19 0.00 1.25
N LYS A 61 9.48 0.27 1.46
CA LYS A 61 9.96 1.57 1.96
C LYS A 61 9.57 2.69 1.01
N GLN A 62 9.81 2.51 -0.29
CA GLN A 62 9.46 3.52 -1.30
C GLN A 62 7.96 3.80 -1.34
N LEU A 63 7.13 2.76 -1.31
CA LEU A 63 5.69 2.93 -1.32
C LEU A 63 5.16 3.58 -0.03
N ILE A 64 5.75 3.27 1.13
CA ILE A 64 5.41 3.91 2.41
C ILE A 64 5.81 5.39 2.42
N HIS A 65 6.97 5.76 1.87
CA HIS A 65 7.37 7.15 1.75
C HIS A 65 6.41 7.93 0.84
N GLY A 66 6.06 7.35 -0.32
CA GLY A 66 5.05 7.92 -1.22
C GLY A 66 3.69 8.10 -0.55
N ALA A 67 3.22 7.08 0.17
CA ALA A 67 1.97 7.17 0.93
C ALA A 67 2.01 8.25 2.02
N ARG A 68 3.15 8.43 2.69
CA ARG A 68 3.32 9.42 3.75
C ARG A 68 3.24 10.85 3.22
N THR A 69 3.71 11.12 2.00
CA THR A 69 3.54 12.45 1.40
C THR A 69 2.05 12.76 1.17
N VAL A 70 1.26 11.79 0.71
CA VAL A 70 -0.20 11.94 0.56
C VAL A 70 -0.86 12.22 1.90
N VAL A 71 -0.58 11.41 2.91
CA VAL A 71 -1.15 11.57 4.27
C VAL A 71 -0.80 12.94 4.88
N ASN A 72 0.40 13.45 4.60
CA ASN A 72 0.82 14.76 5.11
C ASN A 72 0.06 15.91 4.44
N HIS A 73 -0.25 15.79 3.15
CA HIS A 73 -0.96 16.83 2.38
C HIS A 73 -2.48 16.66 2.35
N ALA A 74 -3.01 15.57 2.92
CA ALA A 74 -4.43 15.24 2.84
C ALA A 74 -5.37 16.32 3.44
N HIS A 75 -4.91 17.05 4.45
CA HIS A 75 -5.69 18.14 5.07
C HIS A 75 -5.95 19.35 4.16
N LYS A 76 -5.32 19.40 2.98
CA LYS A 76 -5.45 20.51 2.02
C LYS A 76 -6.50 20.22 0.94
N LYS A 77 -7.19 19.09 0.99
CA LYS A 77 -8.10 18.61 -0.05
C LYS A 77 -9.31 17.92 0.56
N ASP A 78 -10.47 18.12 -0.07
CA ASP A 78 -11.76 17.62 0.41
C ASP A 78 -12.33 16.47 -0.43
N ASP A 79 -11.51 15.80 -1.25
CA ASP A 79 -11.93 14.61 -1.98
C ASP A 79 -11.98 13.36 -1.08
N ASP A 80 -12.82 12.39 -1.48
CA ASP A 80 -13.11 11.17 -0.71
C ASP A 80 -11.87 10.42 -0.22
N LEU A 81 -10.79 10.38 -1.02
CA LEU A 81 -9.53 9.74 -0.64
C LEU A 81 -8.86 10.47 0.52
N ASN A 82 -8.81 11.80 0.45
CA ASN A 82 -8.17 12.64 1.45
C ASN A 82 -9.00 12.73 2.73
N LEU A 83 -10.33 12.76 2.63
CA LEU A 83 -11.23 12.61 3.76
C LEU A 83 -11.06 11.24 4.45
N TRP A 84 -11.02 10.16 3.68
CA TRP A 84 -10.82 8.81 4.20
C TRP A 84 -9.49 8.66 4.96
N VAL A 85 -8.38 9.10 4.37
CA VAL A 85 -7.05 8.97 4.99
C VAL A 85 -6.89 9.90 6.20
N THR A 86 -7.51 11.08 6.17
CA THR A 86 -7.56 12.01 7.30
C THR A 86 -8.33 11.41 8.47
N ALA A 87 -9.47 10.77 8.21
CA ALA A 87 -10.24 10.10 9.25
C ALA A 87 -9.47 8.92 9.89
N ILE A 88 -8.64 8.20 9.13
CA ILE A 88 -7.75 7.16 9.68
C ILE A 88 -6.63 7.81 10.51
N LYS A 89 -6.00 8.87 10.00
CA LYS A 89 -4.95 9.61 10.69
C LYS A 89 -5.42 10.12 12.05
N GLN A 90 -6.63 10.66 12.13
CA GLN A 90 -7.24 11.11 13.38
C GLN A 90 -7.52 9.94 14.34
N ARG A 91 -8.12 8.85 13.85
CA ARG A 91 -8.51 7.71 14.69
C ARG A 91 -7.35 6.84 15.18
N ARG A 92 -6.28 6.72 14.39
CA ARG A 92 -5.24 5.67 14.55
C ARG A 92 -3.80 6.20 14.46
N GLY A 93 -3.61 7.48 14.14
CA GLY A 93 -2.29 8.11 14.01
C GLY A 93 -1.67 8.02 12.62
N VAL A 94 -0.68 8.88 12.38
CA VAL A 94 0.01 9.07 11.08
C VAL A 94 0.59 7.77 10.51
N ASN A 95 1.26 6.96 11.33
CA ASN A 95 1.94 5.77 10.84
C ASN A 95 0.97 4.70 10.34
N LYS A 96 -0.16 4.52 11.03
CA LYS A 96 -1.21 3.59 10.60
C LYS A 96 -1.93 4.10 9.34
N ALA A 97 -2.15 5.41 9.25
CA ALA A 97 -2.69 6.03 8.03
C ALA A 97 -1.76 5.86 6.82
N ALA A 98 -0.44 6.03 7.00
CA ALA A 98 0.54 5.81 5.93
C ALA A 98 0.56 4.36 5.43
N VAL A 99 0.49 3.38 6.34
CA VAL A 99 0.39 1.96 5.94
C VAL A 99 -0.93 1.67 5.21
N ALA A 100 -2.06 2.19 5.71
CA ALA A 100 -3.35 2.01 5.05
C ALA A 100 -3.37 2.62 3.64
N MET A 101 -2.80 3.82 3.50
CA MET A 101 -2.67 4.50 2.21
C MET A 101 -1.74 3.72 1.27
N ALA A 102 -0.59 3.23 1.75
CA ALA A 102 0.31 2.39 0.96
C ALA A 102 -0.37 1.10 0.49
N HIS A 103 -1.17 0.45 1.33
CA HIS A 103 -1.94 -0.73 0.93
C HIS A 103 -2.96 -0.39 -0.18
N ARG A 104 -3.64 0.75 -0.10
CA ARG A 104 -4.56 1.19 -1.16
C ARG A 104 -3.82 1.49 -2.47
N LEU A 105 -2.68 2.17 -2.38
CA LEU A 105 -1.81 2.46 -3.54
C LEU A 105 -1.28 1.17 -4.18
N ALA A 106 -0.85 0.18 -3.39
CA ALA A 106 -0.40 -1.12 -3.91
C ALA A 106 -1.46 -1.78 -4.80
N ARG A 107 -2.73 -1.74 -4.38
CA ARG A 107 -3.83 -2.30 -5.16
C ARG A 107 -4.04 -1.56 -6.48
N LEU A 108 -3.93 -0.23 -6.47
CA LEU A 108 -4.02 0.58 -7.69
C LEU A 108 -2.85 0.30 -8.64
N MET A 109 -1.63 0.23 -8.12
CA MET A 109 -0.43 -0.11 -8.91
C MET A 109 -0.56 -1.47 -9.59
N TRP A 110 -1.07 -2.49 -8.88
CA TRP A 110 -1.30 -3.80 -9.50
C TRP A 110 -2.31 -3.74 -10.65
N ILE A 111 -3.40 -2.97 -10.51
CA ILE A 111 -4.39 -2.81 -11.59
C ILE A 111 -3.74 -2.16 -12.81
N LEU A 112 -2.89 -1.14 -12.65
CA LEU A 112 -2.18 -0.51 -13.75
C LEU A 112 -1.17 -1.46 -14.42
N LEU A 113 -0.35 -2.14 -13.62
CA LEU A 113 0.60 -3.17 -14.09
C LEU A 113 -0.09 -4.28 -14.88
N GLN A 114 -1.34 -4.62 -14.54
CA GLN A 114 -2.12 -5.63 -15.24
C GLN A 114 -2.70 -5.12 -16.57
N LYS A 115 -2.92 -3.80 -16.68
CA LYS A 115 -3.43 -3.12 -17.88
C LYS A 115 -2.32 -2.75 -18.89
N ASN A 116 -1.04 -3.03 -18.58
CA ASN A 116 0.14 -2.58 -19.33
C ASN A 116 0.20 -1.04 -19.47
N GLU A 117 -0.30 -0.31 -18.47
CA GLU A 117 -0.17 1.15 -18.31
C GLU A 117 0.80 1.46 -17.16
#